data_AF-E9EGK9-F1
#
_entry.id   AF-E9EGK9-F1
#
_cell.length_a   1.000
_cell.length_b   1.000
_cell.length_c   1.000
_cell.angle_alpha   90.00
_cell.angle_beta   90.00
_cell.angle_gamma   90.00
#
_symmetry.space_group_name_H-M   'P 1'
#
loop_
_entity.id
_entity.type
_entity.pdbx_description
1 polymer ?
#
loop_
_entity_poly.entity_id
_entity_poly.type
_entity_poly.pdbx_seq_one_letter_code
_entity_poly.pdbx_strand_id
1 'polypeptide(L)'
;MAVLRRAIWLNASVLATRQARTSITRFRLLPGSVNPFRSHVSTCPRQQQARQLQSNTSSNTPHLQSSLDSAARTNPQTLTEKIVQLHADGLGQGRRVRAGDYVMLRPHKSMTHDNSFPVITKFMEMGAISVSDNRQVVMALDHDVQNESDQNLRKYRLIEEFANKHGIDFCMLAAPRRNFPKYLAYLG
;
A
#
# COMPACT_ATOMS: atom_id res chain seq x y z
N MET A 1 1.92 56.34 48.18
CA MET A 1 0.57 56.68 48.69
C MET A 1 -0.44 55.80 47.95
N ALA A 2 -0.69 54.59 48.42
CA ALA A 2 -1.72 54.23 49.41
C ALA A 2 -3.15 54.26 48.81
N VAL A 3 -3.65 53.08 48.36
CA VAL A 3 -4.80 52.29 48.88
C VAL A 3 -6.19 52.89 48.49
N LEU A 4 -7.11 52.23 47.78
CA LEU A 4 -8.06 51.16 48.21
C LEU A 4 -8.87 50.77 46.93
N ARG A 5 -8.98 49.50 46.51
CA ARG A 5 -9.72 48.32 47.03
C ARG A 5 -11.16 48.14 46.48
N ARG A 6 -11.35 46.98 45.82
CA ARG A 6 -12.50 46.03 45.87
C ARG A 6 -13.83 46.53 45.24
N ALA A 7 -14.77 45.72 44.74
CA ALA A 7 -15.01 44.27 44.68
C ALA A 7 -16.08 44.00 43.58
N ILE A 8 -15.95 42.94 42.76
CA ILE A 8 -16.66 41.63 42.76
C ILE A 8 -18.14 41.66 42.29
N TRP A 9 -18.49 40.60 41.52
CA TRP A 9 -19.78 39.96 41.19
C TRP A 9 -20.28 40.22 39.76
N LEU A 10 -20.06 39.27 38.84
CA LEU A 10 -20.85 38.04 38.54
C LEU A 10 -22.16 38.37 37.83
N ASN A 11 -22.23 38.00 36.54
CA ASN A 11 -23.47 37.50 35.94
C ASN A 11 -23.12 36.40 34.94
N ALA A 12 -23.31 35.17 35.42
CA ALA A 12 -23.32 33.95 34.65
C ALA A 12 -24.68 33.83 33.97
N SER A 13 -24.70 33.68 32.65
CA SER A 13 -25.90 33.28 31.93
C SER A 13 -25.52 32.76 30.54
N VAL A 14 -25.21 31.46 30.46
CA VAL A 14 -25.49 30.70 29.24
C VAL A 14 -26.14 29.39 29.65
N LEU A 15 -27.38 29.25 29.18
CA LEU A 15 -28.32 28.16 29.41
C LEU A 15 -27.69 26.78 29.19
N ALA A 16 -27.78 25.94 30.21
CA ALA A 16 -27.67 24.50 30.08
C ALA A 16 -29.01 23.94 29.58
N THR A 17 -29.10 23.63 28.28
CA THR A 17 -30.24 22.87 27.75
C THR A 17 -29.99 21.38 28.00
N ARG A 18 -30.61 20.87 29.07
CA ARG A 18 -30.81 19.44 29.29
C ARG A 18 -31.76 18.92 28.20
N GLN A 19 -31.30 17.98 27.37
CA GLN A 19 -32.20 17.14 26.59
C GLN A 19 -31.94 15.66 26.85
N ALA A 20 -33.04 14.94 26.79
CA ALA A 20 -33.31 13.71 27.50
C ALA A 20 -32.53 12.50 26.96
N ARG A 21 -32.26 11.59 27.89
CA ARG A 21 -31.90 10.20 27.61
C ARG A 21 -32.98 9.56 26.74
N THR A 22 -32.61 9.07 25.58
CA THR A 22 -33.33 7.98 24.90
C THR A 22 -32.37 6.82 24.74
N SER A 23 -32.60 5.79 25.57
CA SER A 23 -32.00 4.47 25.45
C SER A 23 -32.43 3.83 24.14
N ILE A 24 -31.51 3.75 23.18
CA ILE A 24 -31.71 2.94 21.97
C ILE A 24 -31.29 1.51 22.29
N THR A 25 -32.31 0.68 22.27
CA THR A 25 -32.33 -0.77 22.43
C THR A 25 -31.28 -1.46 21.55
N ARG A 26 -30.54 -2.40 22.16
CA ARG A 26 -29.69 -3.39 21.48
C ARG A 26 -30.43 -4.01 20.30
N PHE A 27 -29.93 -3.82 19.08
CA PHE A 27 -30.28 -4.71 17.98
C PHE A 27 -29.60 -6.07 18.23
N ARG A 28 -30.44 -7.09 18.45
CA ARG A 28 -30.04 -8.50 18.39
C ARG A 28 -29.50 -8.78 16.99
N LEU A 29 -28.26 -9.24 16.91
CA LEU A 29 -27.70 -9.86 15.72
C LEU A 29 -28.47 -11.16 15.42
N LEU A 30 -29.07 -11.25 14.24
CA LEU A 30 -29.47 -12.52 13.65
C LEU A 30 -28.24 -13.15 12.99
N PRO A 31 -28.05 -14.48 13.09
CA PRO A 31 -26.89 -15.15 12.52
C PRO A 31 -26.96 -15.12 10.99
N GLY A 32 -26.04 -14.39 10.37
CA GLY A 32 -25.78 -14.47 8.94
C GLY A 32 -25.12 -15.80 8.61
N SER A 33 -25.66 -16.47 7.59
CA SER A 33 -25.17 -17.73 7.02
C SER A 33 -23.66 -17.72 6.82
N VAL A 34 -22.99 -18.70 7.42
CA VAL A 34 -21.57 -18.98 7.19
C VAL A 34 -21.45 -19.59 5.78
N ASN A 35 -20.93 -18.82 4.82
CA ASN A 35 -20.47 -19.41 3.56
C ASN A 35 -19.23 -20.27 3.87
N PRO A 36 -19.24 -21.59 3.61
CA PRO A 36 -18.03 -22.37 3.76
C PRO A 36 -17.00 -21.88 2.73
N PHE A 37 -15.80 -21.61 3.24
CA PHE A 37 -14.58 -21.36 2.47
C PHE A 37 -14.51 -22.30 1.25
N ARG A 38 -14.57 -21.72 0.05
CA ARG A 38 -14.26 -22.43 -1.19
C ARG A 38 -12.75 -22.49 -1.32
N SER A 39 -12.14 -23.58 -0.85
CA SER A 39 -10.75 -23.89 -1.13
C SER A 39 -10.59 -24.11 -2.64
N HIS A 40 -9.96 -23.17 -3.32
CA HIS A 40 -9.46 -23.40 -4.66
C HIS A 40 -8.22 -24.30 -4.55
N VAL A 41 -8.43 -25.61 -4.61
CA VAL A 41 -7.35 -26.56 -4.88
C VAL A 41 -6.95 -26.35 -6.34
N SER A 42 -5.81 -25.69 -6.55
CA SER A 42 -5.16 -25.60 -7.86
C SER A 42 -4.53 -26.96 -8.17
N THR A 43 -5.32 -27.88 -8.71
CA THR A 43 -4.78 -29.05 -9.38
C THR A 43 -4.32 -28.59 -10.77
N CYS A 44 -3.06 -28.18 -10.88
CA CYS A 44 -2.42 -28.11 -12.19
C CYS A 44 -2.26 -29.53 -12.72
N PRO A 45 -2.94 -29.95 -13.81
CA PRO A 45 -2.58 -31.20 -14.45
C PRO A 45 -1.20 -31.00 -15.09
N ARG A 46 -0.19 -31.68 -14.54
CA ARG A 46 1.12 -31.86 -15.17
C ARG A 46 0.90 -32.65 -16.45
N GLN A 47 0.65 -31.97 -17.58
CA GLN A 47 0.69 -32.59 -18.90
C GLN A 47 2.12 -33.07 -19.15
N GLN A 48 2.39 -34.34 -18.82
CA GLN A 48 3.48 -35.08 -19.42
C GLN A 48 3.10 -35.31 -20.87
N GLN A 49 3.51 -34.41 -21.77
CA GLN A 49 3.44 -34.67 -23.20
C GLN A 49 4.52 -35.69 -23.54
N ALA A 50 4.15 -36.97 -23.45
CA ALA A 50 4.88 -38.04 -24.10
C ALA A 50 4.81 -37.80 -25.62
N ARG A 51 5.94 -37.40 -26.20
CA ARG A 51 6.11 -37.23 -27.65
C ARG A 51 6.12 -38.62 -28.29
N GLN A 52 4.99 -39.08 -28.80
CA GLN A 52 4.97 -40.19 -29.75
C GLN A 52 5.39 -39.66 -31.12
N LEU A 53 6.55 -40.12 -31.59
CA LEU A 53 6.97 -39.96 -32.98
C LEU A 53 6.06 -40.84 -33.85
N GLN A 54 5.17 -40.21 -34.61
CA GLN A 54 4.52 -40.83 -35.76
C GLN A 54 4.96 -40.07 -37.01
N SER A 55 5.77 -40.74 -37.82
CA SER A 55 6.00 -40.41 -39.22
C SER A 55 4.70 -40.56 -40.00
N ASN A 56 4.35 -39.62 -40.87
CA ASN A 56 3.61 -39.90 -42.12
C ASN A 56 3.78 -38.76 -43.15
N THR A 57 4.35 -39.18 -44.28
CA THR A 57 4.31 -38.71 -45.67
C THR A 57 3.33 -37.58 -46.07
N SER A 58 3.93 -36.47 -46.53
CA SER A 58 3.64 -35.65 -47.73
C SER A 58 2.23 -35.57 -48.34
N SER A 59 1.65 -34.36 -48.32
CA SER A 59 1.08 -33.71 -49.51
C SER A 59 1.08 -32.18 -49.35
N ASN A 60 1.60 -31.49 -50.36
CA ASN A 60 1.79 -30.04 -50.41
C ASN A 60 0.45 -29.28 -50.35
N THR A 61 0.23 -28.48 -49.30
CA THR A 61 -0.71 -27.33 -49.31
C THR A 61 -0.16 -26.17 -48.46
N PRO A 62 0.81 -25.37 -48.97
CA PRO A 62 1.44 -24.31 -48.17
C PRO A 62 0.46 -23.19 -47.77
N HIS A 63 -0.61 -22.98 -48.54
CA HIS A 63 -1.52 -21.85 -48.33
C HIS A 63 -2.51 -22.07 -47.18
N LEU A 64 -3.01 -23.30 -46.96
CA LEU A 64 -3.90 -23.60 -45.84
C LEU A 64 -3.13 -23.77 -44.52
N GLN A 65 -1.87 -24.20 -44.61
CA GLN A 65 -0.99 -24.35 -43.46
C GLN A 65 -0.56 -22.99 -42.89
N SER A 66 -0.32 -21.98 -43.75
CA SER A 66 0.01 -20.61 -43.31
C SER A 66 -1.10 -19.94 -42.48
N SER A 67 -2.37 -20.21 -42.78
CA SER A 67 -3.52 -19.70 -42.01
C SER A 67 -3.68 -20.43 -40.67
N LEU A 68 -3.29 -21.71 -40.60
CA LEU A 68 -3.27 -22.50 -39.37
C LEU A 68 -2.02 -22.19 -38.51
N ASP A 69 -0.91 -21.78 -39.14
CA ASP A 69 0.33 -21.33 -38.50
C ASP A 69 0.22 -19.88 -37.98
N SER A 70 -0.55 -19.01 -38.65
CA SER A 70 -0.92 -17.70 -38.10
C SER A 70 -1.87 -17.84 -36.90
N ALA A 71 -2.64 -18.93 -36.85
CA ALA A 71 -3.41 -19.34 -35.68
C ALA A 71 -2.57 -20.17 -34.67
N ALA A 72 -1.31 -20.52 -35.00
CA ALA A 72 -0.42 -21.24 -34.12
C ALA A 72 0.02 -20.35 -32.95
N ARG A 73 -0.78 -20.48 -31.89
CA ARG A 73 -0.48 -20.09 -30.52
C ARG A 73 -0.33 -18.59 -30.34
N THR A 74 -1.41 -17.86 -30.56
CA THR A 74 -1.69 -16.73 -29.68
C THR A 74 -1.97 -17.28 -28.29
N ASN A 75 -0.93 -17.74 -27.56
CA ASN A 75 -1.06 -18.03 -26.15
C ASN A 75 -1.45 -16.69 -25.51
N PRO A 76 -2.71 -16.50 -25.10
CA PRO A 76 -3.13 -15.21 -24.59
C PRO A 76 -2.30 -14.89 -23.36
N GLN A 77 -1.90 -13.63 -23.17
CA GLN A 77 -1.26 -13.27 -21.92
C GLN A 77 -2.26 -13.34 -20.79
N THR A 78 -1.81 -13.86 -19.65
CA THR A 78 -2.59 -13.76 -18.41
C THR A 78 -2.74 -12.29 -18.01
N LEU A 79 -3.70 -12.00 -17.13
CA LEU A 79 -3.83 -10.65 -16.57
C LEU A 79 -2.53 -10.20 -15.87
N THR A 80 -1.90 -11.09 -15.11
CA THR A 80 -0.63 -10.82 -14.44
C THR A 80 0.47 -10.47 -15.44
N GLU A 81 0.64 -11.24 -16.51
CA GLU A 81 1.62 -10.94 -17.56
C GLU A 81 1.39 -9.57 -18.21
N LYS A 82 0.11 -9.18 -18.42
CA LYS A 82 -0.24 -7.86 -18.94
C LYS A 82 0.07 -6.73 -17.96
N ILE A 83 -0.22 -6.91 -16.67
CA ILE A 83 0.08 -5.92 -15.63
C ILE A 83 1.59 -5.75 -15.47
N VAL A 84 2.34 -6.86 -15.43
CA VAL A 84 3.81 -6.82 -15.36
C VAL A 84 4.37 -6.13 -16.60
N GLN A 85 3.86 -6.44 -17.80
CA GLN A 85 4.26 -5.76 -19.03
C GLN A 85 3.95 -4.25 -19.00
N LEU A 86 2.82 -3.83 -18.43
CA LEU A 86 2.45 -2.42 -18.31
C LEU A 86 3.46 -1.62 -17.45
N HIS A 87 4.04 -2.27 -16.43
CA HIS A 87 5.04 -1.67 -15.53
C HIS A 87 6.49 -2.01 -15.91
N ALA A 88 6.72 -2.71 -17.01
CA ALA A 88 8.06 -3.07 -17.45
C ALA A 88 8.80 -1.84 -17.98
N ASP A 89 10.04 -1.68 -17.54
CA ASP A 89 10.93 -0.62 -18.01
C ASP A 89 11.97 -1.19 -18.98
N GLY A 90 12.23 -0.49 -20.08
CA GLY A 90 13.17 -0.94 -21.12
C GLY A 90 12.72 -2.15 -21.96
N LEU A 91 11.41 -2.45 -22.03
CA LEU A 91 10.91 -3.56 -22.85
C LEU A 91 10.97 -3.20 -24.35
N GLY A 92 11.65 -4.01 -25.16
CA GLY A 92 11.71 -3.82 -26.61
C GLY A 92 10.33 -3.85 -27.29
N GLN A 93 10.18 -3.08 -28.37
CA GLN A 93 8.91 -2.97 -29.10
C GLN A 93 8.40 -4.35 -29.54
N GLY A 94 7.12 -4.62 -29.28
CA GLY A 94 6.48 -5.90 -29.65
C GLY A 94 6.83 -7.09 -28.74
N ARG A 95 7.78 -6.97 -27.80
CA ARG A 95 8.05 -8.04 -26.84
C ARG A 95 6.87 -8.21 -25.89
N ARG A 96 6.53 -9.47 -25.61
CA ARG A 96 5.47 -9.85 -24.67
C ARG A 96 6.11 -10.49 -23.44
N VAL A 97 5.73 -10.04 -22.25
CA VAL A 97 6.17 -10.65 -21.00
C VAL A 97 5.47 -11.98 -20.79
N ARG A 98 6.22 -13.01 -20.38
CA ARG A 98 5.76 -14.35 -20.05
C ARG A 98 6.25 -14.82 -18.69
N ALA A 99 5.52 -15.75 -18.09
CA ALA A 99 5.99 -16.43 -16.89
C ALA A 99 7.37 -17.07 -17.13
N GLY A 100 8.31 -16.81 -16.21
CA GLY A 100 9.71 -17.23 -16.32
C GLY A 100 10.64 -16.15 -16.88
N ASP A 101 10.12 -15.06 -17.42
CA ASP A 101 10.94 -13.93 -17.85
C ASP A 101 11.53 -13.17 -16.65
N TYR A 102 12.79 -12.76 -16.77
CA TYR A 102 13.37 -11.70 -15.95
C TYR A 102 13.05 -10.34 -16.58
N VAL A 103 12.49 -9.43 -15.79
CA VAL A 103 12.04 -8.11 -16.22
C VAL A 103 12.42 -7.05 -15.20
N MET A 104 12.77 -5.86 -15.69
CA MET A 104 12.91 -4.67 -14.84
C MET A 104 11.54 -3.98 -14.74
N LEU A 105 11.13 -3.65 -13.52
CA LEU A 105 9.83 -3.00 -13.28
C LEU A 105 10.03 -1.61 -12.71
N ARG A 106 9.14 -0.70 -13.10
CA ARG A 106 8.90 0.56 -12.41
C ARG A 106 7.52 0.49 -11.75
N PRO A 107 7.44 0.12 -10.46
CA PRO A 107 6.17 0.04 -9.75
C PRO A 107 5.40 1.35 -9.80
N HIS A 108 4.07 1.32 -9.68
CA HIS A 108 3.30 2.56 -9.56
C HIS A 108 3.42 3.19 -8.17
N LYS A 109 3.38 2.34 -7.13
CA LYS A 109 3.49 2.72 -5.73
C LYS A 109 4.36 1.70 -4.99
N SER A 110 5.15 2.18 -4.04
CA SER A 110 5.90 1.37 -3.08
C SER A 110 5.59 1.89 -1.69
N MET A 111 5.13 1.01 -0.80
CA MET A 111 4.72 1.39 0.55
C MET A 111 5.59 0.66 1.57
N THR A 112 6.02 1.39 2.59
CA THR A 112 6.63 0.83 3.79
C THR A 112 5.86 1.31 5.01
N HIS A 113 5.99 0.56 6.10
CA HIS A 113 5.30 0.83 7.35
C HIS A 113 6.31 1.19 8.46
N ASP A 114 6.16 0.71 9.71
CA ASP A 114 7.09 0.93 10.83
C ASP A 114 8.56 0.54 10.54
N ASN A 115 8.80 -0.25 9.49
CA ASN A 115 10.11 -0.53 8.93
C ASN A 115 10.71 0.64 8.12
N SER A 116 10.05 1.79 8.05
CA SER A 116 10.53 2.99 7.36
C SER A 116 11.86 3.45 7.93
N PHE A 117 12.06 3.37 9.24
CA PHE A 117 13.31 3.81 9.86
C PHE A 117 14.56 3.07 9.32
N PRO A 118 14.65 1.73 9.37
CA PRO A 118 15.80 1.03 8.78
C PRO A 118 15.92 1.23 7.26
N VAL A 119 14.82 1.39 6.53
CA VAL A 119 14.87 1.72 5.09
C VAL A 119 15.52 3.09 4.86
N ILE A 120 15.14 4.10 5.65
CA ILE A 120 15.70 5.45 5.59
C ILE A 120 17.19 5.42 5.97
N THR A 121 17.56 4.70 7.03
CA THR A 121 18.97 4.52 7.40
C THR A 121 19.76 3.94 6.25
N LYS A 122 19.25 2.88 5.60
CA LYS A 122 19.94 2.27 4.48
C LYS A 122 20.04 3.20 3.27
N PHE A 123 18.99 3.96 2.99
CA PHE A 123 18.98 4.98 1.94
C PHE A 123 20.10 6.01 2.16
N MET A 124 20.28 6.50 3.39
CA MET A 124 21.35 7.44 3.72
C MET A 124 22.74 6.79 3.64
N GLU A 125 22.90 5.54 4.11
CA GLU A 125 24.17 4.79 4.01
C GLU A 125 24.62 4.57 2.57
N MET A 126 23.69 4.40 1.64
CA MET A 126 23.97 4.29 0.21
C MET A 126 24.43 5.61 -0.41
N GLY A 127 24.46 6.71 0.35
CA GLY A 127 24.81 8.05 -0.13
C GLY A 127 23.69 8.70 -0.95
N ALA A 128 22.46 8.21 -0.85
CA ALA A 128 21.34 8.76 -1.60
C ALA A 128 20.92 10.12 -1.01
N ILE A 129 20.79 11.11 -1.88
CA ILE A 129 20.50 12.51 -1.50
C ILE A 129 19.02 12.89 -1.68
N SER A 130 18.30 12.20 -2.56
CA SER A 130 16.91 12.50 -2.91
C SER A 130 16.17 11.27 -3.40
N VAL A 131 14.87 11.20 -3.09
CA VAL A 131 13.96 10.20 -3.66
C VAL A 131 13.65 10.58 -5.11
N SER A 132 13.71 9.60 -6.03
CA SER A 132 13.53 9.81 -7.47
C SER A 132 12.13 10.29 -7.85
N ASP A 133 11.10 9.61 -7.33
CA ASP A 133 9.69 10.01 -7.47
C ASP A 133 9.01 9.93 -6.11
N ASN A 134 8.76 11.08 -5.49
CA ASN A 134 8.14 11.15 -4.18
C ASN A 134 6.69 10.67 -4.19
N ARG A 135 6.00 10.76 -5.33
CA ARG A 135 4.62 10.29 -5.49
C ARG A 135 4.57 8.77 -5.60
N GLN A 136 5.69 8.10 -5.84
CA GLN A 136 5.74 6.63 -5.84
C GLN A 136 5.77 6.07 -4.42
N VAL A 137 6.34 6.78 -3.45
CA VAL A 137 6.59 6.27 -2.10
C VAL A 137 5.45 6.64 -1.16
N VAL A 138 5.05 5.70 -0.30
CA VAL A 138 4.11 5.93 0.80
C VAL A 138 4.72 5.39 2.08
N MET A 139 4.67 6.17 3.16
CA MET A 139 5.11 5.75 4.49
C MET A 139 3.93 5.76 5.46
N ALA A 140 3.68 4.64 6.12
CA ALA A 140 2.60 4.47 7.08
C ALA A 140 3.11 4.03 8.46
N LEU A 141 2.49 4.48 9.55
CA LEU A 141 2.76 3.96 10.90
C LEU A 141 1.50 3.30 11.44
N ASP A 142 1.54 1.99 11.69
CA ASP A 142 0.35 1.18 11.99
C ASP A 142 0.55 0.03 13.00
N HIS A 143 1.76 -0.50 13.22
CA HIS A 143 1.95 -1.65 14.12
C HIS A 143 2.21 -1.25 15.58
N ASP A 144 3.15 -0.34 15.84
CA ASP A 144 3.62 -0.02 17.20
C ASP A 144 3.16 1.36 17.69
N VAL A 145 1.93 1.70 17.34
CA VAL A 145 1.42 3.06 17.48
C VAL A 145 1.02 3.45 18.90
N GLN A 146 0.84 2.46 19.78
CA GLN A 146 0.49 2.66 21.19
C GLN A 146 1.72 2.85 22.09
N ASN A 147 2.92 2.59 21.56
CA ASN A 147 4.16 2.71 22.31
C ASN A 147 4.60 4.17 22.38
N GLU A 148 4.36 4.77 23.54
CA GLU A 148 4.71 6.17 23.82
C GLU A 148 6.10 6.35 24.44
N SER A 149 6.96 5.31 24.40
CA SER A 149 8.34 5.46 24.86
C SER A 149 9.07 6.54 24.04
N ASP A 150 9.92 7.32 24.72
CA ASP A 150 10.68 8.41 24.07
C ASP A 150 11.50 7.93 22.87
N GLN A 151 12.03 6.70 22.94
CA GLN A 151 12.79 6.10 21.84
C GLN A 151 11.89 5.87 20.61
N ASN A 152 10.68 5.36 20.80
CA ASN A 152 9.74 5.12 19.71
C ASN A 152 9.22 6.44 19.11
N LEU A 153 8.90 7.42 19.96
CA LEU A 153 8.48 8.75 19.50
C LEU A 153 9.59 9.47 18.72
N ARG A 154 10.86 9.34 19.14
CA ARG A 154 12.02 9.86 18.39
C ARG A 154 12.11 9.19 17.01
N LYS A 155 11.99 7.86 16.94
CA LYS A 155 11.97 7.12 15.67
C LYS A 155 10.87 7.64 14.73
N TYR A 156 9.65 7.84 15.23
CA TYR A 156 8.53 8.34 14.42
C TYR A 156 8.75 9.77 13.91
N ARG A 157 9.29 10.67 14.74
CA ARG A 157 9.65 12.03 14.29
C ARG A 157 10.67 11.99 13.17
N LEU A 158 11.70 11.15 13.27
CA LEU A 158 12.71 11.03 12.21
C LEU A 158 12.12 10.52 10.89
N ILE A 159 11.15 9.60 10.95
CA ILE A 159 10.43 9.13 9.76
C ILE A 159 9.59 10.27 9.14
N GLU A 160 8.84 11.01 9.97
CA GLU A 160 8.02 12.13 9.52
C GLU A 160 8.86 13.26 8.92
N GLU A 161 9.97 13.62 9.57
CA GLU A 161 10.92 14.61 9.07
C GLU A 161 11.51 14.21 7.72
N PHE A 162 11.89 12.93 7.57
CA PHE A 162 12.36 12.41 6.29
C PHE A 162 11.29 12.50 5.21
N ALA A 163 10.06 12.08 5.51
CA ALA A 163 8.95 12.13 4.57
C ALA A 163 8.65 13.57 4.13
N ASN A 164 8.60 14.51 5.08
CA ASN A 164 8.41 15.94 4.80
C ASN A 164 9.55 16.52 3.96
N LYS A 165 10.81 16.20 4.29
CA LYS A 165 11.99 16.64 3.55
C LYS A 165 11.95 16.21 2.08
N HIS A 166 11.46 15.00 1.80
CA HIS A 166 11.41 14.44 0.45
C HIS A 166 10.04 14.58 -0.23
N GLY A 167 9.06 15.19 0.44
CA GLY A 167 7.69 15.37 -0.08
C GLY A 167 6.94 14.05 -0.30
N ILE A 168 7.18 13.06 0.56
CA ILE A 168 6.58 11.72 0.51
C ILE A 168 5.22 11.76 1.22
N ASP A 169 4.24 11.02 0.69
CA ASP A 169 2.95 10.83 1.35
C ASP A 169 3.15 10.06 2.68
N PHE A 170 2.95 10.75 3.80
CA PHE A 170 3.07 10.20 5.16
C PHE A 170 1.72 10.11 5.86
N CYS A 171 1.41 8.92 6.38
CA CYS A 171 0.19 8.66 7.14
C CYS A 171 0.52 8.07 8.51
N MET A 172 0.11 8.76 9.57
CA MET A 172 0.12 8.21 10.92
C MET A 172 -1.31 7.78 11.28
N LEU A 173 -1.57 6.48 11.42
CA LEU A 173 -2.92 5.96 11.67
C LEU A 173 -3.38 6.08 13.13
N ALA A 174 -2.59 6.71 14.01
CA ALA A 174 -2.83 6.63 15.46
C ALA A 174 -2.73 7.92 16.27
N ALA A 175 -2.48 9.08 15.65
CA ALA A 175 -2.62 10.33 16.37
C ALA A 175 -3.93 11.01 15.96
N PRO A 176 -4.85 11.32 16.90
CA PRO A 176 -5.90 12.28 16.62
C PRO A 176 -5.22 13.54 16.08
N ARG A 177 -5.64 14.05 14.93
CA ARG A 177 -5.26 15.38 14.41
C ARG A 177 -5.84 16.51 15.28
N ARG A 178 -5.69 16.40 16.60
CA ARG A 178 -5.99 17.43 17.60
C ARG A 178 -4.90 17.37 18.66
N ASN A 179 -4.04 18.38 18.59
CA ASN A 179 -3.02 18.76 19.56
C ASN A 179 -1.66 18.04 19.48
N PHE A 180 -0.86 18.41 18.48
CA PHE A 180 0.61 18.45 18.61
C PHE A 180 1.15 19.88 18.90
N PRO A 181 0.86 20.54 20.04
CA PRO A 181 1.64 21.67 20.50
C PRO A 181 2.44 21.22 21.72
N LYS A 182 3.45 20.36 21.58
CA LYS A 182 4.29 19.99 22.74
C LYS A 182 5.63 19.31 22.44
N TYR A 183 6.26 19.53 21.28
CA TYR A 183 7.65 19.08 21.09
C TYR A 183 8.57 20.06 20.34
N LEU A 184 8.13 21.29 20.11
CA LEU A 184 8.99 22.42 19.70
C LEU A 184 9.71 23.10 20.89
N ALA A 185 9.63 22.54 22.10
CA ALA A 185 10.19 23.15 23.32
C ALA A 185 11.52 22.53 23.80
N TYR A 186 12.19 21.70 23.00
CA TYR A 186 13.50 21.13 23.34
C TYR A 186 14.62 21.56 22.36
N LEU A 187 14.51 22.78 21.84
CA LEU A 187 15.61 23.51 21.21
C LEU A 187 15.55 24.94 21.74
N GLY A 188 16.08 25.11 22.95
CA GLY A 188 16.27 26.36 23.68
C GLY A 188 17.24 26.10 24.82
#